data_AF-A0A2A4SGC5-F1
#
_entry.id   AF-A0A2A4SGC5-F1
#
_cell.length_a   1.000
_cell.length_b   1.000
_cell.length_c   1.000
_cell.angle_alpha   90.00
_cell.angle_beta   90.00
_cell.angle_gamma   90.00
#
_symmetry.space_group_name_H-M   'P 1'
#
loop_
_entity.id
_entity.type
_entity.pdbx_description
1 polymer ?
#
loop_
_entity_poly.entity_id
_entity_poly.type
_entity_poly.pdbx_seq_one_letter_code
_entity_poly.pdbx_strand_id
1 'polypeptide(L)'
;MSSSDKFPEEEQIIEKPDILYHGSIMKDLKVIEPKDHNYRDPHEGALIFAAPDLALATIFITKRHHSGYFNDVPFIVIDEHRESFIKKDKGGAVYVLSSENFKCDSKKGMQHKEWTCDIKVKPKEKIDYPSTLDAMLENGVQVYFVDNKTYEQVKSSDDGGLAILKDLKSENEERQLNYKTLP
;
A
#
# COMPACT_ATOMS: atom_id res chain seq x y z
N MET A 1 12.22 -39.49 -23.80
CA MET A 1 11.60 -38.34 -24.50
C MET A 1 10.72 -37.63 -23.50
N SER A 2 11.06 -36.38 -23.20
CA SER A 2 10.39 -35.52 -22.22
C SER A 2 9.18 -34.84 -22.88
N SER A 3 8.03 -34.88 -22.22
CA SER A 3 6.89 -34.00 -22.49
C SER A 3 6.09 -33.92 -21.19
N SER A 4 6.57 -33.08 -20.27
CA SER A 4 5.71 -32.56 -19.22
C SER A 4 4.82 -31.50 -19.84
N ASP A 5 3.60 -31.90 -20.20
CA ASP A 5 2.51 -30.98 -20.54
C ASP A 5 2.25 -30.08 -19.33
N LYS A 6 2.85 -28.90 -19.33
CA LYS A 6 2.48 -27.82 -18.43
C LYS A 6 1.17 -27.25 -18.98
N PHE A 7 0.06 -27.58 -18.34
CA PHE A 7 -1.18 -26.85 -18.51
C PHE A 7 -0.88 -25.34 -18.33
N PRO A 8 -1.34 -24.46 -19.23
CA PRO A 8 -1.21 -23.03 -19.00
C PRO A 8 -1.93 -22.68 -17.69
N GLU A 9 -1.22 -22.05 -16.76
CA GLU A 9 -1.82 -21.46 -15.57
C GLU A 9 -2.99 -20.58 -16.04
N GLU A 10 -4.20 -20.85 -15.56
CA GLU A 10 -5.37 -20.03 -15.88
C GLU A 10 -5.07 -18.59 -15.45
N GLU A 11 -4.96 -17.68 -16.42
CA GLU A 11 -4.88 -16.26 -16.16
C GLU A 11 -6.15 -15.85 -15.43
N GLN A 12 -6.06 -15.58 -14.12
CA GLN A 12 -7.15 -15.00 -13.36
C GLN A 12 -7.53 -13.68 -14.02
N ILE A 13 -8.75 -13.59 -14.52
CA ILE A 13 -9.30 -12.35 -15.06
C ILE A 13 -9.50 -11.41 -13.87
N ILE A 14 -8.63 -10.42 -13.75
CA ILE A 14 -8.77 -9.36 -12.77
C ILE A 14 -9.80 -8.37 -13.32
N GLU A 15 -10.96 -8.29 -12.68
CA GLU A 15 -11.96 -7.29 -12.99
C GLU A 15 -11.41 -5.90 -12.69
N LYS A 16 -11.48 -5.00 -13.68
CA LYS A 16 -11.00 -3.63 -13.53
C LYS A 16 -12.03 -2.83 -12.72
N PRO A 17 -11.65 -2.28 -11.55
CA PRO A 17 -12.57 -1.48 -10.75
C PRO A 17 -12.88 -0.17 -11.46
N ASP A 18 -14.04 0.44 -11.24
CA ASP A 18 -14.37 1.75 -11.83
C ASP A 18 -13.55 2.90 -11.23
N ILE A 19 -13.18 2.74 -9.95
CA ILE A 19 -12.47 3.74 -9.16
C ILE A 19 -11.19 3.16 -8.56
N LEU A 20 -10.20 4.03 -8.40
CA LEU A 20 -8.94 3.73 -7.73
C LEU A 20 -8.58 4.86 -6.77
N TYR A 21 -7.70 4.58 -5.83
CA TYR A 21 -7.29 5.48 -4.75
C TYR A 21 -5.79 5.75 -4.80
N HIS A 22 -5.41 7.02 -4.74
CA HIS A 22 -4.01 7.45 -4.68
C HIS A 22 -3.74 8.19 -3.38
N GLY A 23 -2.92 7.61 -2.50
CA GLY A 23 -2.46 8.27 -1.28
C GLY A 23 -1.29 9.21 -1.53
N SER A 24 -1.30 10.37 -0.89
CA SER A 24 -0.22 11.35 -1.02
C SER A 24 -0.11 12.27 0.21
N ILE A 25 1.12 12.59 0.59
CA ILE A 25 1.41 13.64 1.58
C ILE A 25 0.95 15.04 1.15
N MET A 26 0.88 15.28 -0.17
CA MET A 26 0.43 16.55 -0.75
C MET A 26 -1.10 16.58 -0.78
N LYS A 27 -1.70 17.56 -0.10
CA LYS A 27 -3.17 17.70 0.05
C LYS A 27 -3.87 18.50 -1.05
N ASP A 28 -3.11 19.19 -1.90
CA ASP A 28 -3.67 20.15 -2.88
C ASP A 28 -3.33 19.78 -4.34
N LEU A 29 -3.24 18.48 -4.65
CA LEU A 29 -2.98 18.02 -6.02
C LEU A 29 -4.23 18.24 -6.89
N LYS A 30 -4.10 19.15 -7.86
CA LYS A 30 -5.13 19.37 -8.91
C LYS A 30 -4.97 18.41 -10.08
N VAL A 31 -3.74 17.97 -10.32
CA VAL A 31 -3.33 17.02 -11.34
C VAL A 31 -2.26 16.14 -10.70
N ILE A 32 -2.31 14.84 -10.98
CA ILE A 32 -1.28 13.88 -10.60
C ILE A 32 -0.53 13.52 -11.87
N GLU A 33 0.78 13.63 -11.83
CA GLU A 33 1.67 13.40 -12.97
C GLU A 33 2.60 12.23 -12.66
N PRO A 34 2.94 11.41 -13.68
CA PRO A 34 4.00 10.41 -13.53
C PRO A 34 5.33 11.10 -13.20
N LYS A 35 6.15 10.51 -12.32
CA LYS A 35 7.43 11.09 -11.89
C LYS A 35 8.59 10.15 -12.22
N ASP A 36 9.71 10.70 -12.70
CA ASP A 36 10.90 9.98 -13.19
C ASP A 36 11.60 9.07 -12.16
N HIS A 37 11.19 9.10 -10.89
CA HIS A 37 11.70 8.25 -9.82
C HIS A 37 10.61 7.38 -9.16
N ASN A 38 9.46 7.28 -9.82
CA ASN A 38 8.32 6.51 -9.38
C ASN A 38 8.03 5.44 -10.44
N TYR A 39 8.89 4.43 -10.47
CA TYR A 39 8.82 3.30 -11.39
C TYR A 39 8.93 2.00 -10.60
N ARG A 40 8.26 0.96 -11.10
CA ARG A 40 8.31 -0.38 -10.52
C ARG A 40 9.51 -1.17 -11.01
N ASP A 41 9.83 -1.00 -12.28
CA ASP A 41 11.07 -1.47 -12.89
C ASP A 41 11.65 -0.37 -13.79
N PRO A 42 12.98 -0.36 -14.03
CA PRO A 42 13.62 0.68 -14.84
C PRO A 42 13.12 0.77 -16.30
N HIS A 43 12.43 -0.26 -16.81
CA HIS A 43 11.92 -0.31 -18.18
C HIS A 43 10.51 0.27 -18.31
N GLU A 44 9.73 0.35 -17.23
CA GLU A 44 8.38 0.93 -17.23
C GLU A 44 8.37 2.46 -17.24
N GLY A 45 9.44 3.09 -16.76
CA GLY A 45 9.52 4.55 -16.68
C GLY A 45 8.58 5.16 -15.64
N ALA A 46 8.35 6.47 -15.73
CA ALA A 46 7.57 7.22 -14.76
C ALA A 46 6.10 6.76 -14.70
N LEU A 47 5.60 6.46 -13.49
CA LEU A 47 4.24 5.98 -13.26
C LEU A 47 3.52 6.74 -12.13
N ILE A 48 2.20 6.76 -12.24
CA ILE A 48 1.25 7.05 -11.16
C ILE A 48 0.75 5.72 -10.63
N PHE A 49 0.83 5.52 -9.32
CA PHE A 49 0.32 4.32 -8.64
C PHE A 49 -1.01 4.62 -7.98
N ALA A 50 -1.93 3.66 -8.02
CA ALA A 50 -3.18 3.69 -7.30
C ALA A 50 -3.57 2.27 -6.85
N ALA A 51 -4.43 2.20 -5.86
CA ALA A 51 -4.95 0.96 -5.28
C ALA A 51 -6.47 0.85 -5.48
N PRO A 52 -7.03 -0.36 -5.61
CA PRO A 52 -8.49 -0.55 -5.58
C PRO A 52 -9.07 -0.42 -4.16
N ASP A 53 -8.20 -0.51 -3.15
CA ASP A 53 -8.55 -0.53 -1.74
C ASP A 53 -8.12 0.79 -1.07
N LEU A 54 -9.05 1.41 -0.34
CA LEU A 54 -8.81 2.68 0.35
C LEU A 54 -7.76 2.50 1.47
N ALA A 55 -7.80 1.38 2.20
CA ALA A 55 -6.85 1.11 3.28
C ALA A 55 -5.41 1.08 2.76
N LEU A 56 -5.16 0.39 1.64
CA LEU A 56 -3.86 0.40 0.96
C LEU A 56 -3.40 1.80 0.60
N ALA A 57 -4.30 2.61 0.03
CA ALA A 57 -3.96 3.97 -0.35
C ALA A 57 -3.51 4.81 0.85
N THR A 58 -4.07 4.59 2.04
CA THR A 58 -3.66 5.33 3.24
C THR A 58 -2.21 5.08 3.66
N ILE A 59 -1.64 3.89 3.37
CA ILE A 59 -0.23 3.57 3.61
C ILE A 59 0.69 4.52 2.83
N PHE A 60 0.30 4.91 1.62
CA PHE A 60 1.09 5.79 0.76
C PHE A 60 0.98 7.29 1.12
N ILE A 61 0.23 7.62 2.17
CA ILE A 61 0.25 8.96 2.78
C ILE A 61 1.51 9.13 3.65
N THR A 62 2.18 8.06 4.10
CA THR A 62 3.45 8.18 4.81
C THR A 62 4.65 7.96 3.88
N LYS A 63 5.84 8.37 4.33
CA LYS A 63 7.09 8.06 3.63
C LYS A 63 7.41 6.57 3.75
N ARG A 64 8.26 6.09 2.85
CA ARG A 64 8.61 4.67 2.64
C ARG A 64 8.82 3.89 3.95
N HIS A 65 7.98 2.89 4.14
CA HIS A 65 8.07 1.87 5.18
C HIS A 65 7.81 0.49 4.55
N HIS A 66 8.14 -0.57 5.28
CA HIS A 66 7.78 -1.92 4.84
C HIS A 66 6.27 -2.11 5.02
N SER A 67 5.60 -2.62 4.00
CA SER A 67 4.15 -2.80 3.98
C SER A 67 3.78 -3.93 3.03
N GLY A 68 2.59 -4.48 3.22
CA GLY A 68 2.09 -5.57 2.42
C GLY A 68 0.73 -6.05 2.88
N TYR A 69 0.45 -7.31 2.59
CA TYR A 69 -0.78 -7.99 2.95
C TYR A 69 -0.50 -9.36 3.54
N PHE A 70 -1.28 -9.73 4.54
CA PHE A 70 -1.49 -11.12 4.93
C PHE A 70 -2.94 -11.47 4.68
N ASN A 71 -3.21 -12.30 3.67
CA ASN A 71 -4.54 -12.47 3.10
C ASN A 71 -5.14 -11.09 2.72
N ASP A 72 -6.31 -10.74 3.26
CA ASP A 72 -6.98 -9.45 3.01
C ASP A 72 -6.68 -8.38 4.08
N VAL A 73 -5.65 -8.57 4.90
CA VAL A 73 -5.26 -7.63 5.95
C VAL A 73 -4.05 -6.81 5.52
N PRO A 74 -4.22 -5.52 5.16
CA PRO A 74 -3.08 -4.65 4.89
C PRO A 74 -2.32 -4.37 6.18
N PHE A 75 -1.00 -4.32 6.08
CA PHE A 75 -0.14 -3.97 7.21
C PHE A 75 0.97 -3.00 6.80
N ILE A 76 1.48 -2.29 7.80
CA ILE A 76 2.67 -1.44 7.68
C ILE A 76 3.53 -1.59 8.93
N VAL A 77 4.84 -1.64 8.72
CA VAL A 77 5.86 -1.71 9.77
C VAL A 77 6.71 -0.46 9.71
N ILE A 78 6.66 0.33 10.77
CA ILE A 78 7.27 1.64 10.89
C ILE A 78 8.50 1.53 11.80
N ASP A 79 9.69 1.64 11.21
CA ASP A 79 10.97 1.78 11.92
C ASP A 79 11.15 3.22 12.43
N GLU A 80 10.31 3.59 13.39
CA GLU A 80 10.42 4.85 14.11
C GLU A 80 9.75 4.70 15.48
N HIS A 81 10.30 5.38 16.49
CA HIS A 81 9.63 5.47 17.78
C HIS A 81 8.25 6.12 17.63
N ARG A 82 7.20 5.46 18.13
CA ARG A 82 5.79 5.86 18.02
C ARG A 82 5.55 7.35 18.30
N GLU A 83 6.05 7.87 19.41
CA GLU A 83 5.84 9.28 19.78
C GLU A 83 6.51 10.26 18.81
N SER A 84 7.67 9.88 18.25
CA SER A 84 8.36 10.68 17.24
C SER A 84 7.55 10.74 15.95
N PHE A 85 6.99 9.60 15.53
CA PHE A 85 6.09 9.52 14.38
C PHE A 85 4.87 10.42 14.57
N ILE A 86 4.14 10.27 15.69
CA ILE A 86 2.93 11.05 16.00
C ILE A 86 3.21 12.56 15.98
N LYS A 87 4.35 13.01 16.52
CA LYS A 87 4.73 14.42 16.53
C LYS A 87 4.96 14.98 15.12
N LYS A 88 5.55 14.17 14.24
CA LYS A 88 5.85 14.52 12.85
C LYS A 88 4.65 14.33 11.93
N ASP A 89 3.65 13.58 12.35
CA ASP A 89 2.45 13.33 11.56
C ASP A 89 1.74 14.66 11.22
N LYS A 90 1.42 14.81 9.94
CA LYS A 90 0.70 15.95 9.36
C LYS A 90 -0.47 15.48 8.49
N GLY A 91 -0.72 14.17 8.44
CA GLY A 91 -1.65 13.56 7.52
C GLY A 91 -1.28 13.78 6.06
N GLY A 92 -2.28 13.66 5.20
CA GLY A 92 -2.20 13.90 3.77
C GLY A 92 -3.58 13.76 3.16
N ALA A 93 -3.67 13.25 1.95
CA ALA A 93 -4.93 13.05 1.27
C ALA A 93 -4.93 11.75 0.47
N VAL A 94 -6.12 11.17 0.31
CA VAL A 94 -6.40 10.17 -0.71
C VAL A 94 -7.21 10.81 -1.82
N TYR A 95 -6.78 10.60 -3.06
CA TYR A 95 -7.45 11.08 -4.26
C TYR A 95 -8.20 9.94 -4.94
N VAL A 96 -9.47 10.16 -5.24
CA VAL A 96 -10.30 9.19 -5.97
C VAL A 96 -10.13 9.42 -7.47
N LEU A 97 -9.73 8.38 -8.19
CA LEU A 97 -9.36 8.43 -9.60
C LEU A 97 -10.29 7.56 -10.45
N SER A 98 -10.48 7.94 -11.71
CA SER A 98 -11.03 7.03 -12.71
C SER A 98 -10.00 5.95 -13.02
N SER A 99 -10.41 4.69 -13.11
CA SER A 99 -9.50 3.61 -13.51
C SER A 99 -9.23 3.57 -15.01
N GLU A 100 -9.98 4.32 -15.84
CA GLU A 100 -9.97 4.25 -17.31
C GLU A 100 -8.57 4.08 -17.93
N ASN A 101 -7.60 4.90 -17.51
CA ASN A 101 -6.23 4.89 -18.05
C ASN A 101 -5.23 4.03 -17.25
N PHE A 102 -5.67 3.43 -16.14
CA PHE A 102 -4.84 2.56 -15.33
C PHE A 102 -4.80 1.13 -15.87
N LYS A 103 -3.65 0.48 -15.68
CA LYS A 103 -3.40 -0.92 -16.02
C LYS A 103 -2.92 -1.65 -14.78
N CYS A 104 -3.25 -2.94 -14.69
CA CYS A 104 -2.72 -3.84 -13.68
C CYS A 104 -1.88 -4.91 -14.36
N ASP A 105 -0.74 -5.23 -13.77
CA ASP A 105 0.08 -6.37 -14.16
C ASP A 105 0.16 -7.31 -12.97
N SER A 106 -0.54 -8.45 -13.05
CA SER A 106 -0.62 -9.44 -11.97
C SER A 106 0.71 -10.11 -11.64
N LYS A 107 1.71 -9.99 -12.52
CA LYS A 107 3.03 -10.62 -12.37
C LYS A 107 4.07 -9.69 -11.75
N LYS A 108 3.68 -8.47 -11.37
CA LYS A 108 4.57 -7.43 -10.86
C LYS A 108 3.99 -6.70 -9.65
N GLY A 109 4.85 -6.08 -8.85
CA GLY A 109 4.46 -5.22 -7.72
C GLY A 109 3.54 -5.93 -6.73
N MET A 110 2.49 -5.24 -6.26
CA MET A 110 1.44 -5.83 -5.41
C MET A 110 0.32 -6.53 -6.21
N GLN A 111 0.63 -7.00 -7.44
CA GLN A 111 -0.29 -7.75 -8.30
C GLN A 111 -1.62 -6.99 -8.52
N HIS A 112 -2.76 -7.65 -8.33
CA HIS A 112 -4.11 -7.10 -8.51
C HIS A 112 -4.46 -5.92 -7.58
N LYS A 113 -3.62 -5.63 -6.57
CA LYS A 113 -3.79 -4.49 -5.66
C LYS A 113 -3.06 -3.24 -6.14
N GLU A 114 -2.22 -3.34 -7.18
CA GLU A 114 -1.46 -2.22 -7.72
C GLU A 114 -1.87 -1.92 -9.16
N TRP A 115 -2.23 -0.66 -9.38
CA TRP A 115 -2.64 -0.16 -10.68
C TRP A 115 -1.75 1.02 -11.06
N THR A 116 -1.30 1.06 -12.30
CA THR A 116 -0.35 2.06 -12.79
C THR A 116 -0.87 2.82 -14.00
N CYS A 117 -0.49 4.09 -14.13
CA CYS A 117 -0.83 4.97 -15.24
C CYS A 117 0.39 5.81 -15.63
N ASP A 118 0.68 5.89 -16.92
CA ASP A 118 1.82 6.62 -17.52
C ASP A 118 1.43 8.00 -18.05
N ILE A 119 0.18 8.42 -17.86
CA ILE A 119 -0.32 9.75 -18.23
C ILE A 119 -0.86 10.50 -17.02
N LYS A 120 -0.88 11.83 -17.12
CA LYS A 120 -1.45 12.69 -16.06
C LYS A 120 -2.94 12.42 -15.86
N VAL A 121 -3.38 12.46 -14.60
CA VAL A 121 -4.79 12.25 -14.23
C VAL A 121 -5.29 13.38 -13.32
N LYS A 122 -6.58 13.67 -13.42
CA LYS A 122 -7.27 14.60 -12.51
C LYS A 122 -8.07 13.79 -11.49
N PRO A 123 -7.91 14.07 -10.18
CA PRO A 123 -8.80 13.52 -9.17
C PRO A 123 -10.25 13.88 -9.43
N LYS A 124 -11.15 12.93 -9.21
CA LYS A 124 -12.61 13.18 -9.14
C LYS A 124 -12.98 13.76 -7.79
N GLU A 125 -12.39 13.21 -6.74
CA GLU A 125 -12.64 13.58 -5.35
C GLU A 125 -11.35 13.53 -4.53
N LYS A 126 -11.39 14.14 -3.35
CA LYS A 126 -10.31 14.16 -2.37
C LYS A 126 -10.86 13.89 -0.98
N ILE A 127 -10.18 13.02 -0.25
CA ILE A 127 -10.41 12.74 1.17
C ILE A 127 -9.19 13.27 1.93
N ASP A 128 -9.37 14.33 2.70
CA ASP A 128 -8.31 14.90 3.53
C ASP A 128 -8.21 14.16 4.87
N TYR A 129 -7.00 13.76 5.22
CA TYR A 129 -6.70 13.18 6.53
C TYR A 129 -5.81 14.14 7.34
N PRO A 130 -6.19 14.47 8.59
CA PRO A 130 -5.36 15.30 9.47
C PRO A 130 -4.16 14.54 10.03
N SER A 131 -4.24 13.21 10.10
CA SER A 131 -3.29 12.29 10.71
C SER A 131 -3.17 11.06 9.82
N THR A 132 -1.94 10.70 9.43
CA THR A 132 -1.67 9.52 8.62
C THR A 132 -1.87 8.25 9.44
N LEU A 133 -1.48 8.28 10.71
CA LEU A 133 -1.69 7.16 11.61
C LEU A 133 -3.19 6.85 11.75
N ASP A 134 -3.99 7.86 12.03
CA ASP A 134 -5.43 7.64 12.20
C ASP A 134 -6.09 7.22 10.88
N ALA A 135 -5.66 7.79 9.75
CA ALA A 135 -6.11 7.33 8.42
C ALA A 135 -5.86 5.83 8.22
N MET A 136 -4.67 5.34 8.55
CA MET A 136 -4.33 3.91 8.43
C MET A 136 -5.18 3.04 9.35
N LEU A 137 -5.30 3.42 10.64
CA LEU A 137 -6.03 2.65 11.64
C LEU A 137 -7.54 2.61 11.34
N GLU A 138 -8.15 3.75 11.02
CA GLU A 138 -9.58 3.88 10.71
C GLU A 138 -9.97 3.10 9.44
N ASN A 139 -9.05 2.94 8.49
CA ASN A 139 -9.28 2.13 7.29
C ASN A 139 -8.84 0.67 7.43
N GLY A 140 -8.37 0.24 8.62
CA GLY A 140 -8.13 -1.17 8.93
C GLY A 140 -6.76 -1.71 8.54
N VAL A 141 -5.78 -0.84 8.30
CA VAL A 141 -4.36 -1.21 8.20
C VAL A 141 -3.87 -1.61 9.60
N GLN A 142 -3.19 -2.76 9.71
CA GLN A 142 -2.48 -3.15 10.92
C GLN A 142 -1.12 -2.43 10.99
N VAL A 143 -0.97 -1.51 11.93
CA VAL A 143 0.22 -0.65 12.06
C VAL A 143 1.11 -1.17 13.19
N TYR A 144 2.39 -1.40 12.89
CA TYR A 144 3.38 -1.83 13.87
C TYR A 144 4.51 -0.81 13.96
N PHE A 145 4.77 -0.29 15.17
CA PHE A 145 5.96 0.48 15.46
C PHE A 145 7.01 -0.46 16.04
N VAL A 146 8.18 -0.53 15.42
CA VAL A 146 9.24 -1.47 15.81
C VAL A 146 10.60 -0.77 15.81
N ASP A 147 11.58 -1.40 16.45
CA ASP A 147 12.98 -0.94 16.35
C ASP A 147 13.62 -1.39 15.03
N ASN A 148 14.76 -0.78 14.68
CA ASN A 148 15.46 -1.05 13.44
C ASN A 148 15.88 -2.52 13.28
N LYS A 149 16.21 -3.19 14.39
CA LYS A 149 16.57 -4.62 14.37
C LYS A 149 15.37 -5.45 13.92
N THR A 150 14.21 -5.24 14.51
CA THR A 150 12.97 -5.94 14.20
C THR A 150 12.51 -5.59 12.79
N TYR A 151 12.62 -4.34 12.37
CA TYR A 151 12.29 -3.90 11.01
C TYR A 151 13.10 -4.66 9.95
N GLU A 152 14.42 -4.75 10.10
CA GLU A 152 15.26 -5.49 9.16
C GLU A 152 14.98 -7.00 9.20
N GLN A 153 14.62 -7.57 10.36
CA GLN A 153 14.18 -8.97 10.45
C GLN A 153 12.88 -9.22 9.69
N VAL A 154 11.86 -8.37 9.85
CA VAL A 154 10.60 -8.44 9.10
C VAL A 154 10.90 -8.36 7.61
N LYS A 155 11.63 -7.32 7.19
CA LYS A 155 11.91 -7.04 5.77
C LYS A 155 12.71 -8.15 5.07
N SER A 156 13.56 -8.88 5.80
CA SER A 156 14.41 -9.95 5.25
C SER A 156 13.81 -11.36 5.39
N SER A 157 12.65 -11.49 6.03
CA SER A 157 12.00 -12.78 6.24
C SER A 157 11.32 -13.31 4.98
N ASP A 158 11.36 -14.64 4.81
CA ASP A 158 10.76 -15.32 3.66
C ASP A 158 9.23 -15.30 3.67
N ASP A 159 8.61 -15.14 4.85
CA ASP A 159 7.16 -15.07 5.05
C ASP A 159 6.63 -13.62 5.08
N GLY A 160 7.44 -12.64 4.67
CA GLY A 160 7.07 -11.22 4.69
C GLY A 160 6.89 -10.64 6.10
N GLY A 161 7.29 -11.36 7.14
CA GLY A 161 7.33 -10.93 8.53
C GLY A 161 6.22 -11.51 9.37
N LEU A 162 5.40 -12.42 8.83
CA LEU A 162 4.19 -12.93 9.47
C LEU A 162 4.48 -13.53 10.85
N ALA A 163 5.46 -14.42 10.94
CA ALA A 163 5.83 -15.08 12.19
C ALA A 163 6.31 -14.09 13.27
N ILE A 164 6.91 -12.97 12.87
CA ILE A 164 7.36 -11.93 13.80
C ILE A 164 6.17 -11.07 14.23
N LEU A 165 5.39 -10.58 13.26
CA LEU A 165 4.33 -9.59 13.49
C LEU A 165 3.15 -10.15 14.28
N LYS A 166 2.87 -11.46 14.19
CA LYS A 166 1.84 -12.14 14.98
C LYS A 166 2.05 -12.04 16.50
N ASP A 167 3.30 -12.00 16.93
CA ASP A 167 3.67 -11.97 18.35
C ASP A 167 3.86 -10.53 18.86
N LEU A 168 3.73 -9.53 17.99
CA LEU A 168 3.83 -8.12 18.35
C LEU A 168 2.44 -7.50 18.54
N LYS A 169 2.36 -6.60 19.52
CA LYS A 169 1.18 -5.77 19.72
C LYS A 169 1.12 -4.68 18.64
N SER A 170 0.07 -4.67 17.85
CA SER A 170 -0.15 -3.60 16.86
C SER A 170 -0.70 -2.33 17.53
N GLU A 171 -0.53 -1.18 16.87
CA GLU A 171 -1.16 0.07 17.32
C GLU A 171 -2.70 -0.03 17.30
N ASN A 172 -3.26 -0.83 16.39
CA ASN A 172 -4.69 -1.16 16.35
C ASN A 172 -5.14 -1.86 17.62
N GLU A 173 -4.37 -2.83 18.10
CA GLU A 173 -4.65 -3.54 19.35
C GLU A 173 -4.49 -2.59 20.55
N GLU A 174 -3.43 -1.78 20.59
CA GLU A 174 -3.21 -0.79 21.64
C GLU A 174 -4.39 0.20 21.76
N ARG A 175 -4.92 0.67 20.62
CA ARG A 175 -6.02 1.64 20.57
C ARG A 175 -7.42 1.03 20.51
N GLN A 176 -7.54 -0.29 20.41
CA GLN A 176 -8.80 -1.00 20.22
C GLN A 176 -9.58 -0.50 18.97
N LEU A 177 -8.86 -0.31 17.85
CA LEU A 177 -9.41 0.26 16.62
C LEU A 177 -9.12 -0.65 15.41
N ASN A 178 -10.16 -1.23 14.82
CA ASN A 178 -10.08 -2.10 13.64
C ASN A 178 -8.98 -3.18 13.73
N TYR A 179 -8.76 -3.73 14.92
CA TYR A 179 -7.77 -4.78 15.13
C TYR A 179 -8.19 -6.07 14.39
N LYS A 180 -7.24 -6.67 13.69
CA LYS A 180 -7.40 -7.98 13.04
C LYS A 180 -6.21 -8.86 13.40
N THR A 181 -6.49 -10.08 13.83
CA THR A 181 -5.46 -11.09 14.03
C THR A 181 -4.90 -11.50 12.66
N LEU A 182 -3.57 -11.54 12.56
CA LEU A 182 -2.90 -12.03 11.36
C LEU A 182 -3.05 -13.57 11.25
N PRO A 183 -3.22 -14.10 10.02
CA PRO A 183 -3.57 -15.50 9.75
C PRO A 183 -2.45 -16.46 10.10
#